data_AF-A0A523VZA7-F1
#
_entry.id   AF-A0A523VZA7-F1
#
_cell.length_a   1.000
_cell.length_b   1.000
_cell.length_c   1.000
_cell.angle_alpha   90.00
_cell.angle_beta   90.00
_cell.angle_gamma   90.00
#
_symmetry.space_group_name_H-M   'P 1'
#
loop_
_entity.id
_entity.type
_entity.pdbx_description
1 polymer ?
#
loop_
_entity_poly.entity_id
_entity_poly.type
_entity_poly.pdbx_seq_one_letter_code
_entity_poly.pdbx_strand_id
1 'polypeptide(L)'
;MAEEFCVRNYIVVVSGCGAMDIGLVKDEEGKTLYDRFPGDFDRGGLINVGSCVSNPHITGAALKVANIFARRPLRGNFEEIADYVLNRVGAVGVAWGAMSQKAASIASMANGVGIPAVCGPHSAEYRRMYIGRSDDEDTWKVYNARDGTSDHLVGPGPEHLLTTAESIEQAICLVAKLCLRPADNSKGRMIKLSHWMDLERKYKGVQFPNDLDKFIRVEADIPINMKDEIHEYLKEKGWEPKEIIDPTLLKRLCRT
;
A
#
# COMPACT_ATOMS: atom_id res chain seq x y z
N MET A 1 7.74 -3.28 13.67
CA MET A 1 7.02 -3.15 12.39
C MET A 1 6.38 -4.45 11.93
N ALA A 2 7.12 -5.53 11.67
CA ALA A 2 6.53 -6.79 11.15
C ALA A 2 5.40 -7.33 12.05
N GLU A 3 5.64 -7.40 13.36
CA GLU A 3 4.64 -7.78 14.36
C GLU A 3 3.36 -6.94 14.27
N GLU A 4 3.49 -5.61 14.21
CA GLU A 4 2.36 -4.67 14.13
C GLU A 4 1.45 -4.98 12.92
N PHE A 5 2.03 -5.38 11.79
CA PHE A 5 1.26 -5.75 10.60
C PHE A 5 0.70 -7.17 10.67
N CYS A 6 1.40 -8.12 11.28
CA CYS A 6 0.90 -9.48 11.49
C CYS A 6 -0.33 -9.49 12.42
N VAL A 7 -0.30 -8.77 13.55
CA VAL A 7 -1.45 -8.68 14.48
C VAL A 7 -2.65 -7.97 13.85
N ARG A 8 -2.41 -7.11 12.86
CA ARG A 8 -3.45 -6.44 12.05
C ARG A 8 -3.90 -7.26 10.84
N ASN A 9 -3.54 -8.54 10.78
CA ASN A 9 -3.95 -9.46 9.71
C ASN A 9 -3.46 -9.08 8.30
N TYR A 10 -2.40 -8.28 8.17
CA TYR A 10 -1.72 -8.12 6.89
C TYR A 10 -0.93 -9.38 6.55
N ILE A 11 -0.67 -9.61 5.26
CA ILE A 11 0.27 -10.63 4.80
C ILE A 11 1.66 -10.01 4.81
N VAL A 12 2.56 -10.53 5.65
CA VAL A 12 3.92 -9.97 5.81
C VAL A 12 4.94 -10.91 5.18
N VAL A 13 5.62 -10.43 4.14
CA VAL A 13 6.68 -11.16 3.45
C VAL A 13 8.03 -10.48 3.68
N VAL A 14 9.06 -11.26 3.99
CA VAL A 14 10.40 -10.77 4.34
C VAL A 14 11.48 -11.54 3.58
N SER A 15 12.61 -10.89 3.32
CA SER A 15 13.76 -11.51 2.65
C SER A 15 15.09 -10.95 3.15
N GLY A 16 16.18 -11.65 2.89
CA GLY A 16 17.54 -11.17 3.13
C GLY A 16 17.81 -10.79 4.59
N CYS A 17 18.58 -9.71 4.80
CA CYS A 17 18.98 -9.28 6.15
C CYS A 17 17.78 -8.95 7.03
N GLY A 18 16.72 -8.31 6.48
CA GLY A 18 15.52 -8.01 7.26
C GLY A 18 14.81 -9.25 7.80
N ALA A 19 14.83 -10.36 7.03
CA ALA A 19 14.30 -11.63 7.49
C ALA A 19 15.15 -12.25 8.63
N MET A 20 16.46 -12.00 8.64
CA MET A 20 17.36 -12.43 9.72
C MET A 20 17.08 -11.63 10.99
N ASP A 21 17.06 -10.30 10.89
CA ASP A 21 16.91 -9.40 12.04
C ASP A 21 15.57 -9.60 12.77
N ILE A 22 14.48 -9.82 12.01
CA ILE A 22 13.16 -10.13 12.56
C ILE A 22 13.17 -11.40 13.41
N GLY A 23 14.01 -12.38 13.09
CA GLY A 23 14.14 -13.63 13.85
C GLY A 23 14.94 -13.50 15.16
N LEU A 24 15.60 -12.36 15.39
CA LEU A 24 16.35 -12.10 16.62
C LEU A 24 15.46 -11.55 17.75
N VAL A 25 14.28 -11.03 17.41
CA VAL A 25 13.33 -10.48 18.38
C VAL A 25 12.53 -11.61 19.01
N LYS A 26 12.52 -11.66 20.34
CA LYS A 26 11.76 -12.61 21.15
C LYS A 26 10.77 -11.88 22.05
N ASP A 27 9.63 -12.52 22.30
CA ASP A 27 8.70 -12.07 23.33
C ASP A 27 9.16 -12.49 24.74
N GLU A 28 8.33 -12.18 25.75
CA GLU A 28 8.58 -12.53 27.16
C GLU A 28 8.66 -14.05 27.39
N GLU A 29 8.02 -14.85 26.53
CA GLU A 29 8.07 -16.32 26.55
C GLU A 29 9.29 -16.88 25.79
N GLY A 30 10.13 -16.01 25.21
CA GLY A 30 11.30 -16.39 24.43
C GLY A 30 10.99 -16.84 23.00
N LYS A 31 9.75 -16.68 22.52
CA LYS A 31 9.30 -17.06 21.17
C LYS A 31 9.60 -15.95 20.17
N THR A 32 10.12 -16.33 19.02
CA THR A 32 10.37 -15.41 17.90
C THR A 32 9.08 -15.09 17.16
N LEU A 33 9.13 -14.10 16.27
CA LEU A 33 7.99 -13.81 15.39
C LEU A 33 7.63 -14.99 14.47
N TYR A 34 8.61 -15.79 14.06
CA TYR A 34 8.35 -17.00 13.26
C TYR A 34 7.68 -18.13 14.06
N ASP A 35 7.83 -18.15 15.39
CA ASP A 35 7.13 -19.11 16.25
C ASP A 35 5.68 -18.68 16.51
N ARG A 36 5.43 -17.36 16.50
CA ARG A 36 4.15 -16.76 16.91
C ARG A 36 3.16 -16.59 15.76
N PHE A 37 3.65 -16.43 14.53
CA PHE A 37 2.82 -16.19 13.35
C PHE A 37 2.98 -17.30 12.30
N PRO A 38 1.91 -17.71 11.61
CA PRO A 38 1.98 -18.78 10.62
C PRO A 38 2.82 -18.38 9.40
N GLY A 39 3.48 -19.37 8.78
CA GLY A 39 4.33 -19.18 7.59
C GLY A 39 3.58 -19.19 6.25
N ASP A 40 2.25 -19.13 6.27
CA ASP A 40 1.40 -19.20 5.08
C ASP A 40 1.21 -17.81 4.45
N PHE A 41 1.04 -17.76 3.11
CA PHE A 41 0.63 -16.55 2.40
C PHE A 41 -0.85 -16.25 2.61
N ASP A 42 -1.22 -15.92 3.85
CA ASP A 42 -2.57 -15.58 4.29
C ASP A 42 -2.52 -14.49 5.38
N ARG A 43 -3.68 -13.97 5.75
CA ARG A 43 -3.86 -12.91 6.74
C ARG A 43 -3.13 -13.23 8.06
N GLY A 44 -2.31 -12.29 8.51
CA GLY A 44 -1.53 -12.42 9.74
C GLY A 44 -0.32 -13.36 9.63
N GLY A 45 -0.01 -13.86 8.43
CA GLY A 45 1.15 -14.69 8.17
C GLY A 45 2.45 -13.90 8.05
N LEU A 46 3.56 -14.51 8.47
CA LEU A 46 4.93 -14.02 8.34
C LEU A 46 5.76 -15.01 7.53
N ILE A 47 6.05 -14.66 6.27
CA ILE A 47 6.74 -15.56 5.33
C ILE A 47 8.13 -15.03 5.02
N ASN A 48 9.16 -15.79 5.38
CA ASN A 48 10.50 -15.58 4.85
C ASN A 48 10.61 -16.21 3.46
N VAL A 49 10.65 -15.38 2.41
CA VAL A 49 10.72 -15.84 1.02
C VAL A 49 12.13 -16.27 0.61
N GLY A 50 13.15 -16.03 1.44
CA GLY A 50 14.53 -16.43 1.22
C GLY A 50 15.52 -15.27 1.13
N SER A 51 16.59 -15.46 0.36
CA SER A 51 17.65 -14.45 0.18
C SER A 51 17.21 -13.27 -0.68
N CYS A 52 18.06 -12.25 -0.85
CA CYS A 52 17.72 -11.06 -1.68
C CYS A 52 17.29 -11.39 -3.12
N VAL A 53 17.75 -12.50 -3.70
CA VAL A 53 17.35 -12.92 -5.06
C VAL A 53 15.96 -13.57 -5.10
N SER A 54 15.30 -13.70 -3.94
CA SER A 54 13.94 -14.22 -3.79
C SER A 54 12.88 -13.11 -3.79
N ASN A 55 13.28 -11.83 -3.75
CA ASN A 55 12.37 -10.69 -3.90
C ASN A 55 11.51 -10.72 -5.18
N PRO A 56 11.96 -11.26 -6.33
CA PRO A 56 11.09 -11.46 -7.49
C PRO A 56 9.84 -12.31 -7.20
N HIS A 57 9.83 -13.17 -6.18
CA HIS A 57 8.64 -13.90 -5.77
C HIS A 57 7.60 -13.02 -5.06
N ILE A 58 8.03 -11.94 -4.39
CA ILE A 58 7.14 -10.97 -3.73
C ILE A 58 6.37 -10.19 -4.79
N THR A 59 7.09 -9.56 -5.72
CA THR A 59 6.45 -8.83 -6.83
C THR A 59 5.72 -9.80 -7.74
N GLY A 60 6.30 -10.97 -8.01
CA GLY A 60 5.65 -12.07 -8.73
C GLY A 60 4.32 -12.52 -8.11
N ALA A 61 4.14 -12.44 -6.78
CA ALA A 61 2.85 -12.71 -6.15
C ALA A 61 1.78 -11.68 -6.55
N ALA A 62 2.12 -10.38 -6.55
CA ALA A 62 1.22 -9.34 -7.02
C ALA A 62 0.88 -9.48 -8.51
N LEU A 63 1.86 -9.84 -9.35
CA LEU A 63 1.65 -10.11 -10.77
C LEU A 63 0.74 -11.33 -10.98
N LYS A 64 0.91 -12.38 -10.17
CA LYS A 64 0.03 -13.55 -10.17
C LYS A 64 -1.38 -13.19 -9.71
N VAL A 65 -1.59 -12.17 -8.87
CA VAL A 65 -2.95 -11.72 -8.54
C VAL A 65 -3.66 -11.20 -9.78
N ALA A 66 -3.00 -10.37 -10.59
CA ALA A 66 -3.53 -9.88 -11.86
C ALA A 66 -3.82 -11.02 -12.86
N ASN A 67 -2.92 -12.01 -12.93
CA ASN A 67 -3.06 -13.12 -13.86
C ASN A 67 -4.08 -14.18 -13.42
N ILE A 68 -4.08 -14.61 -12.17
CA ILE A 68 -4.91 -15.72 -11.69
C ILE A 68 -6.32 -15.22 -11.38
N PHE A 69 -6.46 -14.15 -10.61
CA PHE A 69 -7.78 -13.66 -10.18
C PHE A 69 -8.44 -12.80 -11.25
N ALA A 70 -7.69 -11.90 -11.90
CA ALA A 70 -8.24 -11.03 -12.95
C ALA A 70 -8.01 -11.54 -14.38
N ARG A 71 -7.41 -12.72 -14.55
CA ARG A 71 -7.20 -13.38 -15.85
C ARG A 71 -6.48 -12.52 -16.89
N ARG A 72 -5.62 -11.59 -16.45
CA ARG A 72 -4.85 -10.72 -17.35
C ARG A 72 -3.65 -11.47 -17.94
N PRO A 73 -3.39 -11.38 -19.26
CA PRO A 73 -2.26 -12.08 -19.88
C PRO A 73 -0.94 -11.43 -19.46
N LEU A 74 0.07 -12.25 -19.12
CA LEU A 74 1.38 -11.76 -18.67
C LEU A 74 2.37 -11.48 -19.82
N ARG A 75 2.32 -12.27 -20.89
CA ARG A 75 3.34 -12.24 -21.95
C ARG A 75 3.31 -10.90 -22.68
N GLY A 76 4.41 -10.14 -22.60
CA GLY A 76 4.58 -8.87 -23.32
C GLY A 76 3.63 -7.76 -22.86
N ASN A 77 3.03 -7.88 -21.66
CA ASN A 77 1.93 -7.02 -21.23
C ASN A 77 2.22 -6.28 -19.92
N PHE A 78 3.47 -5.86 -19.73
CA PHE A 78 3.96 -5.29 -18.48
C PHE A 78 3.12 -4.08 -18.02
N GLU A 79 2.79 -3.19 -18.95
CA GLU A 79 2.06 -1.94 -18.68
C GLU A 79 0.66 -2.18 -18.07
N GLU A 80 -0.12 -3.10 -18.65
CA GLU A 80 -1.45 -3.44 -18.12
C GLU A 80 -1.37 -4.10 -16.74
N ILE A 81 -0.36 -4.96 -16.52
CA ILE A 81 -0.18 -5.62 -15.23
C ILE A 81 0.26 -4.61 -14.16
N ALA A 82 1.15 -3.67 -14.49
CA ALA A 82 1.54 -2.60 -13.59
C ALA A 82 0.37 -1.67 -13.26
N ASP A 83 -0.44 -1.28 -14.25
CA ASP A 83 -1.66 -0.49 -14.05
C ASP A 83 -2.67 -1.23 -13.16
N TYR A 84 -2.86 -2.53 -13.37
CA TYR A 84 -3.73 -3.35 -12.53
C TYR A 84 -3.25 -3.37 -11.07
N VAL A 85 -1.96 -3.62 -10.84
CA VAL A 85 -1.38 -3.68 -9.49
C VAL A 85 -1.48 -2.32 -8.80
N LEU A 86 -1.11 -1.24 -9.50
CA LEU A 86 -1.17 0.13 -8.97
C LEU A 86 -2.59 0.51 -8.53
N ASN A 87 -3.60 0.12 -9.29
CA ASN A 87 -4.99 0.51 -9.03
C ASN A 87 -5.76 -0.43 -8.10
N ARG A 88 -5.37 -1.72 -7.98
CA ARG A 88 -6.18 -2.77 -7.33
C ARG A 88 -5.47 -3.59 -6.27
N VAL A 89 -4.14 -3.67 -6.27
CA VAL A 89 -3.39 -4.56 -5.37
C VAL A 89 -2.68 -3.74 -4.30
N GLY A 90 -3.27 -3.71 -3.10
CA GLY A 90 -2.71 -3.04 -1.93
C GLY A 90 -1.48 -3.77 -1.40
N ALA A 91 -0.29 -3.30 -1.78
CA ALA A 91 1.00 -3.81 -1.34
C ALA A 91 1.99 -2.65 -1.17
N VAL A 92 2.94 -2.79 -0.25
CA VAL A 92 4.00 -1.79 0.00
C VAL A 92 5.27 -2.52 0.39
N GLY A 93 6.40 -2.16 -0.22
CA GLY A 93 7.72 -2.63 0.18
C GLY A 93 8.29 -1.81 1.31
N VAL A 94 9.10 -2.43 2.17
CA VAL A 94 9.89 -1.72 3.18
C VAL A 94 11.35 -2.11 3.06
N ALA A 95 12.21 -1.11 2.94
CA ALA A 95 13.66 -1.29 2.88
C ALA A 95 14.34 -0.37 3.91
N TRP A 96 14.12 -0.66 5.19
CA TRP A 96 14.54 0.21 6.30
C TRP A 96 16.06 0.46 6.34
N GLY A 97 16.86 -0.61 6.25
CA GLY A 97 18.32 -0.54 6.22
C GLY A 97 18.93 -0.57 4.81
N ALA A 98 18.28 0.03 3.80
CA ALA A 98 18.80 -0.02 2.43
C ALA A 98 20.11 0.77 2.28
N MET A 99 21.18 0.05 1.92
CA MET A 99 22.54 0.60 1.71
C MET A 99 23.17 0.23 0.36
N SER A 100 22.69 -0.82 -0.31
CA SER A 100 23.33 -1.38 -1.52
C SER A 100 22.66 -0.92 -2.81
N GLN A 101 23.40 -0.92 -3.92
CA GLN A 101 22.81 -0.68 -5.25
C GLN A 101 21.73 -1.72 -5.61
N LYS A 102 21.83 -2.94 -5.06
CA LYS A 102 20.80 -3.98 -5.19
C LYS A 102 19.47 -3.58 -4.56
N ALA A 103 19.50 -2.87 -3.43
CA ALA A 103 18.26 -2.40 -2.81
C ALA A 103 17.56 -1.35 -3.69
N ALA A 104 18.32 -0.42 -4.28
CA ALA A 104 17.78 0.56 -5.23
C ALA A 104 17.17 -0.09 -6.49
N SER A 105 17.80 -1.13 -7.04
CA SER A 105 17.27 -1.85 -8.21
C SER A 105 16.02 -2.67 -7.87
N ILE A 106 15.95 -3.30 -6.70
CA ILE A 106 14.76 -4.00 -6.21
C ILE A 106 13.59 -3.03 -6.01
N ALA A 107 13.82 -1.88 -5.37
CA ALA A 107 12.80 -0.84 -5.22
C ALA A 107 12.32 -0.32 -6.58
N SER A 108 13.25 -0.08 -7.51
CA SER A 108 12.92 0.34 -8.89
C SER A 108 12.04 -0.68 -9.61
N MET A 109 12.28 -1.98 -9.42
CA MET A 109 11.40 -3.03 -9.96
C MET A 109 10.01 -2.95 -9.34
N ALA A 110 9.91 -2.89 -8.01
CA ALA A 110 8.62 -2.80 -7.31
C ALA A 110 7.81 -1.60 -7.81
N ASN A 111 8.46 -0.43 -7.95
CA ASN A 111 7.82 0.77 -8.48
C ASN A 111 7.38 0.60 -9.93
N GLY A 112 8.20 -0.05 -10.77
CA GLY A 112 7.85 -0.33 -12.16
C GLY A 112 6.58 -1.17 -12.32
N VAL A 113 6.25 -2.01 -11.34
CA VAL A 113 5.01 -2.80 -11.31
C VAL A 113 3.90 -2.18 -10.46
N GLY A 114 4.00 -0.89 -10.10
CA GLY A 114 2.96 -0.18 -9.35
C GLY A 114 2.93 -0.46 -7.84
N ILE A 115 4.02 -1.02 -7.28
CA ILE A 115 4.15 -1.27 -5.84
C ILE A 115 5.00 -0.15 -5.21
N PRO A 116 4.46 0.63 -4.28
CA PRO A 116 5.19 1.65 -3.55
C PRO A 116 6.20 1.03 -2.56
N ALA A 117 7.23 1.79 -2.19
CA ALA A 117 8.21 1.38 -1.20
C ALA A 117 8.58 2.51 -0.23
N VAL A 118 8.70 2.16 1.05
CA VAL A 118 9.19 3.04 2.13
C VAL A 118 10.59 2.60 2.53
N CYS A 119 11.52 3.54 2.49
CA CYS A 119 12.92 3.30 2.86
C CYS A 119 13.28 4.04 4.15
N GLY A 120 14.33 3.59 4.85
CA GLY A 120 14.86 4.34 5.98
C GLY A 120 15.60 5.61 5.54
N PRO A 121 15.98 6.48 6.50
CA PRO A 121 16.45 7.84 6.21
C PRO A 121 17.74 7.88 5.36
N HIS A 122 18.67 6.94 5.57
CA HIS A 122 19.89 6.83 4.76
C HIS A 122 19.63 6.62 3.27
N SER A 123 18.46 6.13 2.88
CA SER A 123 18.12 5.95 1.47
C SER A 123 17.95 7.28 0.72
N ALA A 124 17.89 8.42 1.40
CA ALA A 124 17.99 9.74 0.76
C ALA A 124 19.27 9.87 -0.09
N GLU A 125 20.34 9.16 0.28
CA GLU A 125 21.62 9.13 -0.46
C GLU A 125 21.52 8.49 -1.85
N TYR A 126 20.44 7.75 -2.16
CA TYR A 126 20.13 7.29 -3.52
C TYR A 126 19.66 8.40 -4.46
N ARG A 127 19.48 9.64 -3.97
CA ARG A 127 19.25 10.90 -4.69
C ARG A 127 17.90 11.08 -5.37
N ARG A 128 17.12 10.02 -5.59
CA ARG A 128 15.83 10.10 -6.31
C ARG A 128 14.73 9.38 -5.54
N MET A 129 13.64 10.11 -5.31
CA MET A 129 12.39 9.63 -4.72
C MET A 129 11.24 9.90 -5.69
N TYR A 130 10.13 9.19 -5.53
CA TYR A 130 8.92 9.32 -6.35
C TYR A 130 7.76 9.73 -5.45
N ILE A 131 7.71 11.03 -5.17
CA ILE A 131 6.76 11.65 -4.24
C ILE A 131 5.63 12.25 -5.07
N GLY A 132 4.41 11.76 -4.88
CA GLY A 132 3.20 12.37 -5.45
C GLY A 132 2.77 13.63 -4.69
N ARG A 133 2.02 14.47 -5.39
CA ARG A 133 1.49 15.74 -4.90
C ARG A 133 0.01 15.60 -4.63
N SER A 134 -0.38 15.29 -3.39
CA SER A 134 -1.78 15.12 -3.03
C SER A 134 -2.59 16.44 -3.10
N ASP A 135 -1.93 17.58 -3.14
CA ASP A 135 -2.50 18.91 -3.37
C ASP A 135 -2.90 19.20 -4.83
N ASP A 136 -2.36 18.44 -5.78
CA ASP A 136 -2.52 18.66 -7.22
C ASP A 136 -3.52 17.66 -7.83
N GLU A 137 -4.81 18.05 -7.88
CA GLU A 137 -5.91 17.18 -8.34
C GLU A 137 -5.72 16.70 -9.78
N ASP A 138 -5.06 17.48 -10.65
CA ASP A 138 -4.83 17.10 -12.04
C ASP A 138 -3.94 15.85 -12.16
N THR A 139 -3.06 15.63 -11.18
CA THR A 139 -2.18 14.44 -11.14
C THR A 139 -2.89 13.16 -10.70
N TRP A 140 -4.13 13.28 -10.20
CA TRP A 140 -4.95 12.16 -9.69
C TRP A 140 -6.16 11.87 -10.57
N LYS A 141 -6.15 12.34 -11.82
CA LYS A 141 -7.18 12.04 -12.82
C LYS A 141 -6.86 10.76 -13.58
N VAL A 142 -7.87 9.90 -13.73
CA VAL A 142 -7.75 8.60 -14.42
C VAL A 142 -8.90 8.39 -15.41
N TYR A 143 -8.80 7.34 -16.23
CA TYR A 143 -9.91 6.89 -17.06
C TYR A 143 -10.80 5.90 -16.31
N ASN A 144 -12.10 5.91 -16.61
CA ASN A 144 -13.01 4.84 -16.25
C ASN A 144 -12.98 3.76 -17.35
N ALA A 145 -12.42 2.59 -17.05
CA ALA A 145 -12.27 1.50 -18.01
C ALA A 145 -13.60 0.95 -18.54
N ARG A 146 -14.73 1.22 -17.86
CA ARG A 146 -16.07 0.74 -18.25
C ARG A 146 -16.64 1.45 -19.47
N ASP A 147 -16.36 2.74 -19.64
CA ASP A 147 -17.00 3.60 -20.64
C ASP A 147 -16.01 4.55 -21.36
N GLY A 148 -14.73 4.54 -20.96
CA GLY A 148 -13.68 5.35 -21.57
C GLY A 148 -13.73 6.84 -21.25
N THR A 149 -14.61 7.26 -20.34
CA THR A 149 -14.64 8.64 -19.85
C THR A 149 -13.35 8.97 -19.09
N SER A 150 -12.85 10.18 -19.28
CA SER A 150 -11.59 10.68 -18.70
C SER A 150 -11.84 11.61 -17.51
N ASP A 151 -10.76 12.08 -16.90
CA ASP A 151 -10.76 13.15 -15.89
C ASP A 151 -11.47 12.82 -14.58
N HIS A 152 -11.61 11.52 -14.30
CA HIS A 152 -12.15 11.05 -13.02
C HIS A 152 -11.12 11.19 -11.91
N LEU A 153 -11.45 11.95 -10.88
CA LEU A 153 -10.58 12.15 -9.72
C LEU A 153 -10.61 10.93 -8.80
N VAL A 154 -9.44 10.33 -8.54
CA VAL A 154 -9.27 9.29 -7.52
C VAL A 154 -8.50 9.81 -6.30
N GLY A 155 -8.61 9.11 -5.17
CA GLY A 155 -7.81 9.43 -3.99
C GLY A 155 -6.32 9.10 -4.21
N PRO A 156 -5.40 9.78 -3.49
CA PRO A 156 -3.95 9.60 -3.64
C PRO A 156 -3.46 8.30 -2.97
N GLY A 157 -3.88 7.14 -3.50
CA GLY A 157 -3.57 5.81 -2.96
C GLY A 157 -2.97 4.89 -4.02
N PRO A 158 -1.65 4.61 -4.01
CA PRO A 158 -0.63 5.17 -3.11
C PRO A 158 -0.21 6.59 -3.50
N GLU A 159 0.05 7.44 -2.50
CA GLU A 159 0.51 8.82 -2.72
C GLU A 159 1.95 8.89 -3.25
N HIS A 160 2.78 7.94 -2.85
CA HIS A 160 4.19 7.90 -3.22
C HIS A 160 4.53 6.51 -3.75
N LEU A 161 5.36 6.44 -4.80
CA LEU A 161 5.96 5.17 -5.22
C LEU A 161 7.26 4.89 -4.47
N LEU A 162 8.04 5.92 -4.14
CA LEU A 162 9.28 5.74 -3.39
C LEU A 162 9.49 6.93 -2.47
N THR A 163 9.61 6.67 -1.18
CA THR A 163 9.75 7.70 -0.16
C THR A 163 10.56 7.19 1.03
N THR A 164 10.99 8.11 1.89
CA THR A 164 11.71 7.82 3.13
C THR A 164 10.84 8.13 4.34
N ALA A 165 11.07 7.39 5.42
CA ALA A 165 10.58 7.74 6.75
C ALA A 165 11.76 7.85 7.73
N GLU A 166 11.69 8.80 8.64
CA GLU A 166 12.76 9.10 9.61
C GLU A 166 12.72 8.16 10.82
N SER A 167 11.52 7.69 11.20
CA SER A 167 11.32 6.75 12.29
C SER A 167 10.47 5.54 11.89
N ILE A 168 10.57 4.45 12.64
CA ILE A 168 9.78 3.23 12.42
C ILE A 168 8.28 3.52 12.60
N GLU A 169 7.93 4.39 13.55
CA GLU A 169 6.57 4.82 13.86
C GLU A 169 5.95 5.55 12.66
N GLN A 170 6.70 6.48 12.06
CA GLN A 170 6.29 7.16 10.83
C GLN A 170 6.15 6.17 9.67
N ALA A 171 7.11 5.26 9.53
CA ALA A 171 7.10 4.26 8.47
C ALA A 171 5.90 3.32 8.57
N ILE A 172 5.52 2.88 9.78
CA ILE A 172 4.34 2.03 10.01
C ILE A 172 3.08 2.74 9.51
N CYS A 173 2.87 4.00 9.87
CA CYS A 173 1.70 4.77 9.45
C CYS A 173 1.68 4.92 7.91
N LEU A 174 2.84 5.22 7.32
CA LEU A 174 2.99 5.41 5.88
C LEU A 174 2.74 4.11 5.10
N VAL A 175 3.23 2.97 5.59
CA VAL A 175 2.98 1.65 4.97
C VAL A 175 1.48 1.32 4.98
N ALA A 176 0.76 1.63 6.07
CA ALA A 176 -0.68 1.43 6.11
C ALA A 176 -1.43 2.32 5.11
N LYS A 177 -1.08 3.62 5.03
CA LYS A 177 -1.63 4.57 4.06
C LYS A 177 -1.37 4.12 2.62
N LEU A 178 -0.13 3.77 2.30
CA LEU A 178 0.28 3.37 0.95
C LEU A 178 -0.30 2.02 0.51
N CYS A 179 -0.99 1.27 1.38
CA CYS A 179 -1.77 0.09 0.99
C CYS A 179 -3.16 0.42 0.39
N LEU A 180 -3.66 1.65 0.58
CA LEU A 180 -4.94 2.09 0.01
C LEU A 180 -4.87 2.13 -1.52
N ARG A 181 -5.96 1.73 -2.16
CA ARG A 181 -6.06 1.67 -3.63
C ARG A 181 -7.35 2.33 -4.13
N PRO A 182 -7.34 2.90 -5.35
CA PRO A 182 -8.52 3.56 -5.91
C PRO A 182 -9.69 2.58 -6.05
N ALA A 183 -9.39 1.34 -6.47
CA ALA A 183 -10.39 0.29 -6.71
C ALA A 183 -10.70 -0.60 -5.49
N ASP A 184 -10.32 -0.21 -4.27
CA ASP A 184 -10.76 -0.93 -3.07
C ASP A 184 -12.29 -1.03 -3.03
N ASN A 185 -12.86 -2.19 -2.71
CA ASN A 185 -14.29 -2.25 -2.39
C ASN A 185 -14.55 -1.56 -1.03
N SER A 186 -15.80 -1.21 -0.73
CA SER A 186 -16.09 -0.42 0.48
C SER A 186 -15.69 -1.12 1.78
N LYS A 187 -15.91 -2.44 1.87
CA LYS A 187 -15.46 -3.22 3.05
C LYS A 187 -13.94 -3.20 3.22
N GLY A 188 -13.19 -3.38 2.13
CA GLY A 188 -11.73 -3.38 2.13
C GLY A 188 -11.16 -2.00 2.43
N ARG A 189 -11.75 -0.94 1.85
CA ARG A 189 -11.42 0.46 2.14
C ARG A 189 -11.64 0.76 3.62
N MET A 190 -12.80 0.40 4.16
CA MET A 190 -13.15 0.57 5.57
C MET A 190 -12.14 -0.08 6.51
N ILE A 191 -11.71 -1.31 6.23
CA ILE A 191 -10.69 -2.02 7.03
C ILE A 191 -9.33 -1.28 6.96
N LYS A 192 -8.89 -0.90 5.75
CA LYS A 192 -7.61 -0.18 5.57
C LYS A 192 -7.61 1.18 6.25
N LEU A 193 -8.70 1.94 6.14
CA LEU A 193 -8.88 3.22 6.82
C LEU A 193 -8.84 3.04 8.34
N SER A 194 -9.56 2.04 8.86
CA SER A 194 -9.53 1.73 10.30
C SER A 194 -8.12 1.42 10.79
N HIS A 195 -7.34 0.61 10.07
CA HIS A 195 -5.96 0.32 10.44
C HIS A 195 -5.06 1.55 10.36
N TRP A 196 -5.14 2.33 9.28
CA TRP A 196 -4.31 3.52 9.11
C TRP A 196 -4.62 4.57 10.20
N MET A 197 -5.89 4.85 10.46
CA MET A 197 -6.30 5.80 11.50
C MET A 197 -5.87 5.37 12.90
N ASP A 198 -6.03 4.09 13.23
CA ASP A 198 -5.60 3.55 14.51
C ASP A 198 -4.07 3.65 14.68
N LEU A 199 -3.31 3.38 13.62
CA LEU A 199 -1.86 3.54 13.62
C LEU A 199 -1.44 5.00 13.78
N GLU A 200 -2.08 5.93 13.08
CA GLU A 200 -1.82 7.37 13.19
C GLU A 200 -2.11 7.89 14.60
N ARG A 201 -3.17 7.39 15.27
CA ARG A 201 -3.41 7.67 16.69
C ARG A 201 -2.35 7.10 17.59
N LYS A 202 -2.07 5.80 17.45
CA LYS A 202 -1.13 5.07 18.31
C LYS A 202 0.27 5.69 18.27
N TYR A 203 0.72 6.09 17.09
CA TYR A 203 2.12 6.47 16.85
C TYR A 203 2.35 7.96 16.66
N LYS A 204 1.35 8.74 16.22
CA LYS A 204 1.48 10.19 16.03
C LYS A 204 0.54 11.02 16.91
N GLY A 205 -0.36 10.38 17.67
CA GLY A 205 -1.30 11.07 18.56
C GLY A 205 -2.36 11.91 17.83
N VAL A 206 -2.57 11.67 16.53
CA VAL A 206 -3.51 12.45 15.72
C VAL A 206 -4.86 11.74 15.64
N GLN A 207 -5.97 12.44 15.91
CA GLN A 207 -7.31 11.83 15.89
C GLN A 207 -7.72 11.34 14.50
N PHE A 208 -7.54 12.18 13.47
CA PHE A 208 -7.77 11.84 12.06
C PHE A 208 -6.58 12.30 11.21
N PRO A 209 -6.14 11.48 10.22
CA PRO A 209 -5.19 11.94 9.24
C PRO A 209 -5.68 13.19 8.51
N ASN A 210 -4.78 14.13 8.20
CA ASN A 210 -5.15 15.43 7.64
C ASN A 210 -5.89 15.37 6.30
N ASP A 211 -5.65 14.31 5.52
CA ASP A 211 -6.16 14.07 4.18
C ASP A 211 -7.09 12.85 4.12
N LEU A 212 -7.69 12.46 5.26
CA LEU A 212 -8.61 11.32 5.35
C LEU A 212 -9.79 11.45 4.38
N ASP A 213 -10.30 12.66 4.18
CA ASP A 213 -11.40 12.99 3.26
C ASP A 213 -11.12 12.56 1.81
N LYS A 214 -9.85 12.57 1.39
CA LYS A 214 -9.44 12.15 0.03
C LYS A 214 -9.56 10.64 -0.18
N PHE A 215 -9.63 9.85 0.90
CA PHE A 215 -9.72 8.39 0.86
C PHE A 215 -11.10 7.84 1.21
N ILE A 216 -12.08 8.70 1.49
CA ILE A 216 -13.49 8.30 1.67
C ILE A 216 -14.23 8.68 0.40
N ARG A 217 -14.80 7.70 -0.34
CA ARG A 217 -15.57 7.97 -1.57
C ARG A 217 -17.05 8.01 -1.29
N VAL A 218 -17.52 7.13 -0.42
CA VAL A 218 -18.93 6.98 -0.08
C VAL A 218 -19.05 6.65 1.40
N GLU A 219 -20.25 6.81 1.93
CA GLU A 219 -20.57 6.50 3.33
C GLU A 219 -20.21 5.06 3.74
N ALA A 220 -20.29 4.12 2.80
CA ALA A 220 -19.94 2.72 3.04
C ALA A 220 -18.43 2.50 3.26
N ASP A 221 -17.57 3.47 2.95
CA ASP A 221 -16.12 3.40 3.22
C ASP A 221 -15.80 3.76 4.68
N ILE A 222 -16.73 4.36 5.43
CA ILE A 222 -16.50 4.86 6.80
C ILE A 222 -16.45 3.71 7.82
N PRO A 223 -15.40 3.60 8.65
CA PRO A 223 -15.33 2.67 9.77
C PRO A 223 -16.53 2.77 10.73
N ILE A 224 -17.25 1.66 10.91
CA ILE A 224 -18.50 1.60 11.68
C ILE A 224 -18.34 2.11 13.12
N ASN A 225 -17.23 1.76 13.77
CA ASN A 225 -16.94 2.14 15.15
C ASN A 225 -16.66 3.63 15.35
N MET A 226 -16.50 4.39 14.27
CA MET A 226 -16.05 5.79 14.26
C MET A 226 -16.95 6.67 13.41
N LYS A 227 -18.14 6.17 13.07
CA LYS A 227 -18.98 6.74 12.03
C LYS A 227 -19.38 8.18 12.33
N ASP A 228 -19.83 8.44 13.56
CA ASP A 228 -20.32 9.77 13.95
C ASP A 228 -19.19 10.82 13.93
N GLU A 229 -18.03 10.51 14.52
CA GLU A 229 -16.88 11.43 14.53
C GLU A 229 -16.35 11.72 13.11
N ILE A 230 -16.32 10.70 12.23
CA ILE A 230 -15.87 10.87 10.85
C ILE A 230 -16.87 11.69 10.05
N HIS A 231 -18.17 11.51 10.27
CA HIS A 231 -19.19 12.35 9.63
C HIS A 231 -19.04 13.82 10.00
N GLU A 232 -18.76 14.14 11.26
CA GLU A 232 -18.50 15.52 11.69
C GLU A 232 -17.25 16.08 10.97
N TYR A 233 -16.16 15.33 10.97
CA TYR A 233 -14.94 15.69 10.24
C TYR A 233 -15.20 15.94 8.74
N LEU A 234 -15.97 15.06 8.07
CA LEU A 234 -16.28 15.19 6.65
C LEU A 234 -17.17 16.40 6.35
N LYS A 235 -18.12 16.72 7.24
CA LYS A 235 -18.95 17.94 7.13
C LYS A 235 -18.10 19.20 7.23
N GLU A 236 -17.16 19.25 8.17
CA GLU A 236 -16.23 20.38 8.31
C GLU A 236 -15.34 20.57 7.06
N LYS A 237 -15.01 19.48 6.38
CA LYS A 237 -14.23 19.48 5.13
C LYS A 237 -15.05 19.79 3.88
N GLY A 238 -16.37 19.94 3.98
CA GLY A 238 -17.24 20.12 2.82
C GLY A 238 -17.18 18.93 1.86
N TRP A 239 -17.02 17.72 2.40
CA TRP A 239 -16.90 16.50 1.61
C TRP A 239 -18.23 16.12 0.95
N GLU A 240 -18.14 15.67 -0.29
CA GLU A 240 -19.26 15.14 -1.06
C GLU A 240 -18.95 13.72 -1.57
N PRO A 241 -19.94 12.81 -1.63
CA PRO A 241 -19.75 11.48 -2.18
C PRO A 241 -19.23 11.50 -3.62
N LYS A 242 -18.27 10.63 -3.91
CA LYS A 242 -17.65 10.48 -5.23
C LYS A 242 -18.12 9.21 -5.92
N GLU A 243 -18.18 9.24 -7.24
CA GLU A 243 -18.50 8.07 -8.05
C GLU A 243 -17.41 6.99 -7.93
N ILE A 244 -17.82 5.73 -7.83
CA ILE A 244 -16.90 4.58 -7.83
C ILE A 244 -16.74 4.06 -9.27
N ILE A 245 -15.62 4.40 -9.88
CA ILE A 245 -15.24 3.99 -11.23
C ILE A 245 -14.40 2.71 -11.27
N ASP A 246 -14.10 2.22 -12.48
CA ASP A 246 -13.09 1.19 -12.73
C ASP A 246 -11.78 1.83 -13.23
N PRO A 247 -10.85 2.22 -12.33
CA PRO A 247 -9.76 3.13 -12.68
C PRO A 247 -8.66 2.47 -13.51
N THR A 248 -8.17 3.18 -14.52
CA THR A 248 -6.98 2.84 -15.29
C THR A 248 -6.27 4.09 -15.79
N LEU A 249 -4.94 4.03 -15.87
CA LEU A 249 -4.12 5.05 -16.53
C LEU A 249 -4.04 4.83 -18.05
N LEU A 250 -4.59 3.72 -18.55
CA LEU A 250 -4.38 3.26 -19.92
C LEU A 250 -5.67 3.37 -20.72
N LYS A 251 -5.78 4.44 -21.53
CA LYS A 251 -6.94 4.64 -22.42
C LYS A 251 -7.21 3.44 -23.34
N ARG A 252 -6.16 2.74 -23.80
CA ARG A 252 -6.26 1.55 -24.64
C ARG A 252 -7.01 0.36 -24.00
N LEU A 253 -7.17 0.37 -22.67
CA LEU A 253 -7.89 -0.67 -21.93
C LEU A 253 -9.37 -0.34 -21.72
N CYS A 254 -9.80 0.88 -22.06
CA CYS A 254 -11.17 1.31 -21.88
C CYS A 254 -12.09 0.69 -22.93
N ARG A 255 -13.29 0.30 -22.50
CA ARG A 255 -14.36 -0.07 -23.42
C ARG A 255 -14.90 1.20 -24.06
N THR A 256 -14.92 1.23 -25.38
CA THR A 256 -15.58 2.26 -26.20
C THR A 256 -16.97 1.81 -26.59
#